data_AF-A0A9P6YL16-F1
#
_entry.id   AF-A0A9P6YL16-F1
#
_cell.length_a   1.000
_cell.length_b   1.000
_cell.length_c   1.000
_cell.angle_alpha   90.00
_cell.angle_beta   90.00
_cell.angle_gamma   90.00
#
_symmetry.space_group_name_H-M   'P 1'
#
loop_
_entity.id
_entity.type
_entity.pdbx_description
1 polymer ?
#
loop_
_entity_poly.entity_id
_entity_poly.type
_entity_poly.pdbx_seq_one_letter_code
_entity_poly.pdbx_strand_id
1 'polypeptide(L)'
;MPFIETFHGYLENTTDTLLLIEACRNGLLPTVTRRLFDNERGVIKSGTIIVFNETETGIKRWTDGLLWSPSRILGNFLIYRELINREHKKIQTETKVDRRERALVGSLTRANTPYNFKENGLIKKTIRILVNGTYLHVISYYKLMDVLNHTLPTPSISSVFNNIRISSDLLPHLHGYSNHSLLLSASVIQAKTQQNGLKRSMMDEQEKSSRKKINLPRPFDPPCIDNILYPNTNHLFHSKSFQGYY
;
A
#
# COMPACT_ATOMS: atom_id res chain seq x y z
N MET A 1 1.32 22.21 22.23
CA MET A 1 2.36 22.52 21.23
C MET A 1 1.84 22.15 19.84
N PRO A 2 1.83 23.11 18.89
CA PRO A 2 1.41 22.85 17.51
C PRO A 2 2.35 21.83 16.85
N PHE A 3 1.83 21.07 15.90
CA PHE A 3 2.68 20.20 15.08
C PHE A 3 3.54 21.05 14.13
N ILE A 4 4.83 20.72 14.08
CA ILE A 4 5.81 21.42 13.22
C ILE A 4 6.48 20.36 12.34
N GLU A 5 6.50 20.63 11.03
CA GLU A 5 7.26 19.82 10.08
C GLU A 5 8.77 20.05 10.23
N THR A 6 9.57 19.02 9.98
CA THR A 6 11.02 19.09 10.15
C THR A 6 11.66 20.04 9.14
N PHE A 7 11.18 20.00 7.89
CA PHE A 7 11.67 20.86 6.81
C PHE A 7 10.61 20.99 5.71
N HIS A 8 10.69 22.07 4.93
CA HIS A 8 9.86 22.26 3.75
C HIS A 8 10.74 22.27 2.48
N GLY A 9 10.65 21.23 1.67
CA GLY A 9 11.45 21.06 0.46
C GLY A 9 11.26 19.70 -0.20
N TYR A 10 12.24 19.27 -0.98
CA TYR A 10 12.25 17.98 -1.66
C TYR A 10 13.52 17.20 -1.33
N LEU A 11 13.39 15.95 -0.91
CA LEU A 11 14.55 15.06 -0.77
C LEU A 11 14.78 14.41 -2.13
N GLU A 12 15.80 14.74 -2.90
CA GLU A 12 16.02 14.11 -4.20
C GLU A 12 16.58 12.69 -4.02
N ASN A 13 17.59 12.56 -3.18
CA ASN A 13 18.39 11.35 -3.03
C ASN A 13 18.69 11.04 -1.55
N THR A 14 19.48 9.99 -1.31
CA THR A 14 19.84 9.58 0.06
C THR A 14 20.75 10.60 0.73
N THR A 15 21.64 11.28 0.01
CA THR A 15 22.49 12.35 0.56
C THR A 15 21.67 13.46 1.21
N ASP A 16 20.61 13.92 0.53
CA ASP A 16 19.67 14.91 1.09
C ASP A 16 19.04 14.43 2.41
N THR A 17 18.70 13.14 2.47
CA THR A 17 18.11 12.54 3.68
C THR A 17 19.12 12.54 4.83
N LEU A 18 20.39 12.23 4.55
CA LEU A 18 21.42 12.19 5.58
C LEU A 18 21.77 13.60 6.08
N LEU A 19 21.83 14.59 5.19
CA LEU A 19 21.97 16.00 5.58
C LEU A 19 20.82 16.45 6.50
N LEU A 20 19.60 16.06 6.17
CA LEU A 20 18.42 16.34 7.00
C LEU A 20 18.50 15.70 8.39
N ILE A 21 18.91 14.43 8.46
CA ILE A 21 19.08 13.71 9.72
C ILE A 21 20.18 14.37 10.58
N GLU A 22 21.30 14.72 9.97
CA GLU A 22 22.41 15.37 10.67
C GLU A 22 21.99 16.75 11.22
N ALA A 23 21.23 17.52 10.45
CA ALA A 23 20.64 18.77 10.92
C ALA A 23 19.74 18.58 12.16
N CYS A 24 18.94 17.51 12.18
CA CYS A 24 18.11 17.16 13.33
C CYS A 24 18.96 16.77 14.55
N ARG A 25 20.01 15.96 14.36
CA ARG A 25 20.93 15.55 15.45
C ARG A 25 21.62 16.74 16.09
N ASN A 26 21.96 17.75 15.29
CA ASN A 26 22.59 18.99 15.76
C ASN A 26 21.58 19.98 16.37
N GLY A 27 20.30 19.62 16.45
CA GLY A 27 19.25 20.49 16.98
C GLY A 27 18.88 21.67 16.09
N LEU A 28 19.36 21.71 14.85
CA LEU A 28 19.07 22.79 13.89
C LEU A 28 17.65 22.69 13.33
N LEU A 29 17.16 21.45 13.16
CA LEU A 29 15.80 21.17 12.69
C LEU A 29 15.04 20.34 13.73
N PRO A 30 13.73 20.56 13.89
CA PRO A 30 12.93 19.83 14.86
C PRO A 30 12.64 18.41 14.37
N THR A 31 12.67 17.45 15.29
CA THR A 31 12.09 16.12 15.07
C THR A 31 10.65 16.08 15.55
N VAL A 32 9.83 15.29 14.88
CA VAL A 32 8.46 15.02 15.30
C VAL A 32 8.50 14.07 16.49
N THR A 33 7.81 14.46 17.57
CA THR A 33 7.82 13.73 18.84
C THR A 33 6.52 12.97 19.12
N ARG A 34 5.47 13.19 18.30
CA ARG A 34 4.14 12.57 18.46
C ARG A 34 3.40 12.42 17.14
N ARG A 35 2.29 11.70 17.16
CA ARG A 35 1.37 11.59 16.00
C ARG A 35 0.61 12.89 15.77
N LEU A 36 0.20 13.10 14.52
CA LEU A 36 -0.76 14.13 14.14
C LEU A 36 -2.12 13.88 14.79
N PHE A 37 -2.75 14.96 15.26
CA PHE A 37 -4.17 14.98 15.51
C PHE A 37 -4.96 15.26 14.23
N ASP A 38 -6.26 14.97 14.23
CA ASP A 38 -7.09 15.08 13.02
C ASP A 38 -7.17 16.51 12.48
N ASN A 39 -7.21 17.51 13.35
CA ASN A 39 -7.17 18.93 12.98
C ASN A 39 -5.80 19.40 12.45
N GLU A 40 -4.73 18.64 12.67
CA GLU A 40 -3.36 18.97 12.22
C GLU A 40 -3.01 18.34 10.88
N ARG A 41 -3.85 17.44 10.35
CA ARG A 41 -3.59 16.74 9.08
C ARG A 41 -3.42 17.68 7.89
N GLY A 42 -3.95 18.91 7.98
CA GLY A 42 -3.75 19.97 6.99
C GLY A 42 -2.29 20.42 6.81
N VAL A 43 -1.40 20.09 7.75
CA VAL A 43 0.05 20.32 7.60
C VAL A 43 0.63 19.43 6.49
N ILE A 44 0.03 18.28 6.19
CA ILE A 44 0.52 17.38 5.15
C ILE A 44 0.20 17.94 3.76
N LYS A 45 1.21 18.57 3.14
CA LYS A 45 1.14 19.16 1.81
C LYS A 45 2.41 18.89 1.01
N SER A 46 2.44 19.37 -0.22
CA SER A 46 3.65 19.32 -1.04
C SER A 46 4.78 20.10 -0.36
N GLY A 47 5.97 19.52 -0.27
CA GLY A 47 7.12 20.09 0.42
C GLY A 47 7.29 19.61 1.86
N THR A 48 6.24 19.13 2.53
CA THR A 48 6.33 18.71 3.93
C THR A 48 7.28 17.53 4.10
N ILE A 49 8.28 17.68 4.96
CA ILE A 49 9.22 16.62 5.34
C ILE A 49 9.22 16.48 6.86
N ILE A 50 9.14 15.23 7.32
CA ILE A 50 9.06 14.87 8.73
C ILE A 50 10.13 13.83 9.06
N VAL A 51 10.82 14.04 10.17
CA VAL A 51 11.76 13.08 10.77
C VAL A 51 11.29 12.73 12.17
N PHE A 52 11.24 11.44 12.51
CA PHE A 52 10.99 11.00 13.88
C PHE A 52 11.87 9.80 14.25
N ASN A 53 12.19 9.73 15.54
CA ASN A 53 12.90 8.62 16.14
C ASN A 53 11.90 7.56 16.64
N GLU A 54 12.02 6.32 16.14
CA GLU A 54 11.08 5.24 16.47
C GLU A 54 11.07 4.92 17.97
N THR A 55 12.24 4.89 18.61
CA THR A 55 12.38 4.53 20.03
C THR A 55 11.83 5.64 20.92
N GLU A 56 12.15 6.91 20.62
CA GLU A 56 11.71 8.06 21.43
C GLU A 56 10.20 8.31 21.30
N THR A 57 9.64 8.15 20.12
CA THR A 57 8.23 8.46 19.85
C THR A 57 7.29 7.27 19.99
N GLY A 58 7.82 6.05 19.93
CA GLY A 58 7.04 4.82 19.78
C GLY A 58 6.31 4.68 18.44
N ILE A 59 6.52 5.60 17.49
CA ILE A 59 5.86 5.58 16.19
C ILE A 59 6.61 4.61 15.27
N LYS A 60 6.02 3.43 15.01
CA LYS A 60 6.58 2.44 14.06
C LYS A 60 6.12 2.61 12.62
N ARG A 61 5.00 3.31 12.44
CA ARG A 61 4.36 3.57 11.15
C ARG A 61 3.70 4.94 11.18
N TRP A 62 3.99 5.72 10.15
CA TRP A 62 3.40 7.03 9.96
C TRP A 62 1.98 6.95 9.40
N THR A 63 1.07 7.75 9.94
CA THR A 63 -0.36 7.76 9.60
C THR A 63 -0.83 9.20 9.39
N ASP A 64 -1.07 9.56 8.13
CA ASP A 64 -1.44 10.93 7.70
C ASP A 64 -2.94 11.07 7.38
N GLY A 65 -3.67 9.97 7.21
CA GLY A 65 -5.13 9.98 6.96
C GLY A 65 -5.48 10.08 5.49
N LEU A 66 -4.49 10.11 4.60
CA LEU A 66 -4.69 10.08 3.16
C LEU A 66 -4.75 8.63 2.65
N LEU A 67 -5.40 8.44 1.50
CA LEU A 67 -5.48 7.14 0.85
C LEU A 67 -4.28 6.96 -0.10
N TRP A 68 -3.50 5.90 0.11
CA TRP A 68 -2.25 5.66 -0.62
C TRP A 68 -2.32 4.38 -1.44
N SER A 69 -1.63 4.38 -2.59
CA SER A 69 -1.32 3.16 -3.33
C SER A 69 -0.47 2.19 -2.49
N PRO A 70 -0.43 0.90 -2.83
CA PRO A 70 0.63 0.01 -2.34
C PRO A 70 2.02 0.58 -2.68
N SER A 71 3.01 0.29 -1.84
CA SER A 71 4.37 0.82 -2.01
C SER A 71 5.05 0.27 -3.26
N ARG A 72 5.95 1.07 -3.83
CA ARG A 72 6.96 0.62 -4.81
C ARG A 72 8.33 1.10 -4.39
N ILE A 73 9.36 0.29 -4.66
CA ILE A 73 10.74 0.63 -4.39
C ILE A 73 11.24 1.56 -5.49
N LEU A 74 11.92 2.64 -5.11
CA LEU A 74 12.65 3.54 -6.01
C LEU A 74 13.98 3.90 -5.33
N GLY A 75 15.07 3.26 -5.77
CA GLY A 75 16.34 3.32 -5.06
C GLY A 75 16.19 2.83 -3.62
N ASN A 76 16.62 3.66 -2.66
CA ASN A 76 16.53 3.38 -1.22
C ASN A 76 15.18 3.76 -0.59
N PHE A 77 14.22 4.20 -1.39
CA PHE A 77 12.95 4.74 -0.91
C PHE A 77 11.78 3.82 -1.23
N LEU A 78 10.75 3.90 -0.39
CA LEU A 78 9.40 3.44 -0.72
C LEU A 78 8.57 4.64 -1.18
N ILE A 79 7.88 4.47 -2.31
CA ILE A 79 7.04 5.48 -2.93
C ILE A 79 5.57 5.04 -2.86
N TYR A 80 4.71 6.02 -2.63
CA TYR A 80 3.26 5.89 -2.60
C TYR A 80 2.66 7.08 -3.36
N ARG A 81 1.55 6.85 -4.08
CA ARG A 81 0.76 7.94 -4.69
C ARG A 81 -0.62 8.01 -4.08
N GLU A 82 -1.12 9.23 -3.91
CA GLU A 82 -2.46 9.49 -3.38
C GLU A 82 -3.53 8.94 -4.35
N LEU A 83 -4.53 8.29 -3.77
CA LEU A 83 -5.66 7.71 -4.48
C LEU A 83 -6.93 8.50 -4.19
N ILE A 84 -7.85 8.50 -5.15
CA ILE A 84 -9.22 8.99 -4.94
C ILE A 84 -10.01 7.94 -4.15
N ASN A 85 -9.92 6.68 -4.58
CA ASN A 85 -10.61 5.54 -3.99
C ASN A 85 -9.76 4.26 -4.15
N ARG A 86 -10.23 3.16 -3.56
CA ARG A 86 -9.55 1.85 -3.63
C ARG A 86 -9.98 1.02 -4.85
N GLU A 87 -10.74 1.61 -5.76
CA GLU A 87 -11.23 0.90 -6.95
C GLU A 87 -10.13 0.78 -8.00
N HIS A 88 -10.17 -0.31 -8.75
CA HIS A 88 -9.24 -0.57 -9.84
C HIS A 88 -9.83 -0.14 -11.17
N LYS A 89 -9.10 0.67 -11.92
CA LYS A 89 -9.41 1.04 -13.30
C LYS A 89 -8.83 0.00 -14.26
N LYS A 90 -9.50 -0.18 -15.40
CA LYS A 90 -8.90 -0.89 -16.54
C LYS A 90 -7.65 -0.15 -16.97
N ILE A 91 -6.55 -0.89 -17.15
CA ILE A 91 -5.28 -0.33 -17.60
C ILE A 91 -5.49 0.19 -19.03
N GLN A 92 -5.31 1.49 -19.23
CA GLN A 92 -5.31 2.09 -20.56
C GLN A 92 -3.90 2.00 -21.12
N THR A 93 -3.70 1.09 -22.08
CA THR A 93 -2.40 0.78 -22.69
C THR A 93 -1.82 1.89 -23.58
N GLU A 94 -2.57 2.96 -23.85
CA GLU A 94 -2.22 3.93 -24.90
C GLU A 94 -1.56 5.23 -24.41
N THR A 95 -1.41 5.45 -23.09
CA THR A 95 -0.74 6.67 -22.61
C THR A 95 0.77 6.48 -22.54
N LYS A 96 1.51 7.21 -23.39
CA LYS A 96 2.97 7.35 -23.25
C LYS A 96 3.28 7.95 -21.89
N VAL A 97 3.90 7.17 -21.02
CA VAL A 97 4.36 7.65 -19.71
C VAL A 97 5.55 8.56 -19.90
N ASP A 98 5.44 9.78 -19.40
CA ASP A 98 6.56 10.72 -19.34
C ASP A 98 7.73 10.12 -18.54
N ARG A 99 8.92 10.12 -19.14
CA ARG A 99 10.16 9.66 -18.49
C ARG A 99 10.43 10.45 -17.20
N ARG A 100 10.06 11.74 -17.17
CA ARG A 100 10.22 12.61 -15.99
C ARG A 100 9.30 12.18 -14.85
N GLU A 101 8.05 11.82 -15.14
CA GLU A 101 7.14 11.27 -14.13
C GLU A 101 7.70 9.98 -13.54
N ARG A 102 8.14 9.05 -14.41
CA ARG A 102 8.71 7.77 -14.00
C ARG A 102 9.94 7.92 -13.10
N ALA A 103 10.75 8.96 -13.29
CA ALA A 103 11.90 9.22 -12.42
C ALA A 103 11.49 9.54 -10.97
N LEU A 104 10.30 10.11 -10.76
CA LEU A 104 9.81 10.52 -9.44
C LEU A 104 8.95 9.43 -8.77
N VAL A 105 8.17 8.68 -9.55
CA VAL A 105 7.23 7.69 -9.00
C VAL A 105 7.57 6.22 -9.29
N GLY A 106 8.65 5.96 -10.03
CA GLY A 106 9.04 4.62 -10.45
C GLY A 106 7.94 3.94 -11.28
N SER A 107 7.56 2.73 -10.87
CA SER A 107 6.52 1.95 -11.56
C SER A 107 5.08 2.41 -11.28
N LEU A 108 4.85 3.35 -10.34
CA LEU A 108 3.51 3.88 -10.00
C LEU A 108 3.00 4.91 -11.02
N THR A 109 3.07 4.57 -12.30
CA THR A 109 2.61 5.44 -13.40
C THR A 109 1.18 5.06 -13.79
N ARG A 110 0.42 6.01 -14.35
CA ARG A 110 -0.98 5.78 -14.76
C ARG A 110 -1.11 4.69 -15.81
N ALA A 111 -0.15 4.57 -16.72
CA ALA A 111 -0.20 3.56 -17.79
C ALA A 111 0.08 2.13 -17.30
N ASN A 112 0.82 1.96 -16.18
CA ASN A 112 1.33 0.67 -15.76
C ASN A 112 0.68 0.14 -14.48
N THR A 113 -0.35 0.82 -13.95
CA THR A 113 -1.00 0.41 -12.71
C THR A 113 -2.52 0.55 -12.80
N PRO A 114 -3.28 -0.32 -12.11
CA PRO A 114 -4.74 -0.25 -12.11
C PRO A 114 -5.29 0.79 -11.12
N TYR A 115 -4.44 1.59 -10.48
CA TYR A 115 -4.86 2.44 -9.36
C TYR A 115 -5.51 3.74 -9.82
N ASN A 116 -6.57 4.16 -9.11
CA ASN A 116 -7.21 5.44 -9.35
C ASN A 116 -6.47 6.59 -8.65
N PHE A 117 -5.33 7.01 -9.21
CA PHE A 117 -4.56 8.12 -8.68
C PHE A 117 -5.32 9.44 -8.76
N LYS A 118 -5.28 10.21 -7.68
CA LYS A 118 -5.81 11.58 -7.66
C LYS A 118 -5.06 12.46 -8.65
N GLU A 119 -5.81 13.26 -9.40
CA GLU A 119 -5.23 14.27 -10.27
C GLU A 119 -4.50 15.32 -9.43
N ASN A 120 -3.26 15.66 -9.81
CA ASN A 120 -2.36 16.50 -9.01
C ASN A 120 -2.24 16.04 -7.53
N GLY A 121 -2.41 14.74 -7.29
CA GLY A 121 -2.32 14.11 -5.99
C GLY A 121 -0.90 14.12 -5.42
N LEU A 122 -0.82 13.95 -4.11
CA LEU A 122 0.42 13.92 -3.38
C LEU A 122 1.17 12.61 -3.64
N ILE A 123 2.50 12.69 -3.60
CA ILE A 123 3.41 11.56 -3.58
C ILE A 123 4.05 11.54 -2.20
N LYS A 124 4.04 10.37 -1.56
CA LYS A 124 4.76 10.14 -0.31
C LYS A 124 5.98 9.27 -0.61
N LYS A 125 7.14 9.75 -0.17
CA LYS A 125 8.42 9.07 -0.26
C LYS A 125 8.96 8.84 1.14
N THR A 126 9.32 7.60 1.45
CA THR A 126 9.77 7.23 2.79
C THR A 126 11.08 6.46 2.74
N ILE A 127 11.94 6.71 3.72
CA ILE A 127 13.16 5.94 3.97
C ILE A 127 13.33 5.77 5.48
N ARG A 128 13.97 4.66 5.88
CA ARG A 128 14.34 4.40 7.26
C ARG A 128 15.85 4.19 7.34
N ILE A 129 16.47 4.84 8.32
CA ILE A 129 17.92 4.86 8.52
C ILE A 129 18.19 4.32 9.92
N LEU A 130 19.12 3.37 10.06
CA LEU A 130 19.51 2.80 11.34
C LEU A 130 20.72 3.56 11.87
N VAL A 131 20.58 4.20 13.02
CA VAL A 131 21.64 4.99 13.66
C VAL A 131 21.74 4.58 15.12
N ASN A 132 22.91 4.12 15.56
CA ASN A 132 23.16 3.72 16.96
C ASN A 132 22.10 2.76 17.52
N GLY A 133 21.68 1.77 16.71
CA GLY A 133 20.68 0.77 17.10
C GLY A 133 19.22 1.26 17.06
N THR A 134 18.97 2.52 16.69
CA THR A 134 17.63 3.12 16.61
C THR A 134 17.26 3.48 15.17
N TYR A 135 16.00 3.26 14.80
CA TYR A 135 15.50 3.69 13.49
C TYR A 135 15.03 5.13 13.50
N LEU A 136 15.59 5.93 12.61
CA LEU A 136 15.04 7.21 12.20
C LEU A 136 14.20 7.01 10.95
N HIS A 137 12.97 7.49 10.98
CA HIS A 137 12.05 7.46 9.84
C HIS A 137 11.96 8.85 9.23
N VAL A 138 12.10 8.91 7.91
CA VAL A 138 11.95 10.14 7.15
C VAL A 138 10.78 9.99 6.18
N ILE A 139 9.81 10.90 6.27
CA ILE A 139 8.62 10.95 5.44
C ILE A 139 8.64 12.26 4.66
N SER A 140 8.65 12.19 3.34
CA SER A 140 8.66 13.34 2.44
C SER A 140 7.41 13.31 1.56
N TYR A 141 6.75 14.46 1.45
CA TYR A 141 5.57 14.67 0.66
C TYR A 141 5.84 15.69 -0.44
N TYR A 142 5.43 15.39 -1.68
CA TYR A 142 5.59 16.32 -2.79
C TYR A 142 4.55 16.05 -3.87
N LYS A 143 4.21 17.08 -4.65
CA LYS A 143 3.49 16.94 -5.91
C LYS A 143 4.48 16.83 -7.05
N LEU A 144 4.07 16.12 -8.10
CA LEU A 144 4.90 15.91 -9.28
C LEU A 144 5.36 17.24 -9.90
N MET A 145 4.41 18.15 -10.15
CA MET A 145 4.69 19.42 -10.83
C MET A 145 5.58 20.35 -10.01
N ASP A 146 5.49 20.33 -8.69
CA ASP A 146 6.32 21.19 -7.83
C ASP A 146 7.80 20.80 -7.93
N VAL A 147 8.09 19.50 -8.04
CA VAL A 147 9.45 19.01 -8.26
C VAL A 147 9.91 19.29 -9.70
N LEU A 148 9.07 19.03 -10.70
CA LEU A 148 9.41 19.26 -12.11
C LEU A 148 9.62 20.74 -12.46
N ASN A 149 8.92 21.63 -11.76
CA ASN A 149 9.06 23.08 -11.92
C ASN A 149 10.12 23.66 -10.97
N HIS A 150 10.84 22.82 -10.22
CA HIS A 150 11.90 23.23 -9.29
C HIS A 150 11.44 24.25 -8.23
N THR A 151 10.19 24.16 -7.76
CA THR A 151 9.66 25.07 -6.74
C THR A 151 10.00 24.64 -5.30
N LEU A 152 10.52 23.43 -5.13
CA LEU A 152 10.93 22.88 -3.84
C LEU A 152 12.45 22.77 -3.74
N PRO A 153 13.11 23.44 -2.78
CA PRO A 153 14.54 23.33 -2.59
C PRO A 153 14.93 21.95 -2.03
N THR A 154 16.08 21.42 -2.44
CA THR A 154 16.67 20.23 -1.83
C THR A 154 17.61 20.60 -0.69
N PRO A 155 17.79 19.73 0.33
CA PRO A 155 18.80 19.95 1.36
C PRO A 155 20.20 20.24 0.81
N SER A 156 20.64 19.54 -0.24
CA SER A 156 21.96 19.76 -0.86
C SER A 156 22.13 21.15 -1.50
N ILE A 157 21.04 21.83 -1.87
CA ILE A 157 21.06 23.16 -2.50
C ILE A 157 20.73 24.27 -1.46
N SER A 158 20.02 23.93 -0.39
CA SER A 158 19.56 24.88 0.60
C SER A 158 20.69 25.35 1.52
N SER A 159 20.80 26.66 1.70
CA SER A 159 21.82 27.29 2.55
C SER A 159 21.77 26.86 4.02
N VAL A 160 20.61 26.36 4.48
CA VAL A 160 20.43 25.79 5.82
C VAL A 160 21.39 24.64 6.10
N PHE A 161 21.83 23.92 5.06
CA PHE A 161 22.66 22.71 5.18
C PHE A 161 24.14 22.93 4.82
N ASN A 162 24.56 24.15 4.42
CA ASN A 162 25.92 24.41 3.90
C ASN A 162 27.05 23.96 4.84
N ASN A 163 26.85 24.03 6.16
CA ASN A 163 27.85 23.70 7.16
C ASN A 163 27.65 22.30 7.78
N ILE A 164 26.71 21.53 7.26
CA ILE A 164 26.36 20.23 7.81
C ILE A 164 27.24 19.16 7.16
N ARG A 165 27.96 18.41 8.00
CA ARG A 165 28.84 17.32 7.57
C ARG A 165 28.22 16.00 8.00
N ILE A 166 27.91 15.14 7.03
CA ILE A 166 27.36 13.80 7.30
C ILE A 166 28.37 13.01 8.12
N SER A 167 27.93 12.55 9.30
CA SER A 167 28.75 11.77 10.21
C SER A 167 29.06 10.36 9.65
N SER A 168 30.17 9.77 10.09
CA SER A 168 30.65 8.49 9.54
C SER A 168 29.70 7.31 9.77
N ASP A 169 28.91 7.33 10.84
CA ASP A 169 27.87 6.34 11.13
C ASP A 169 26.68 6.40 10.16
N LEU A 170 26.48 7.54 9.47
CA LEU A 170 25.45 7.70 8.44
C LEU A 170 25.92 7.30 7.04
N LEU A 171 27.21 7.47 6.74
CA LEU A 171 27.80 7.21 5.42
C LEU A 171 27.50 5.82 4.82
N PRO A 172 27.44 4.71 5.60
CA PRO A 172 27.03 3.41 5.07
C PRO A 172 25.72 3.48 4.26
N HIS A 173 24.77 4.33 4.63
CA HIS A 173 23.48 4.42 3.96
C HIS A 173 23.56 5.04 2.55
N LEU A 174 24.63 5.75 2.20
CA LEU A 174 24.80 6.35 0.87
C LEU A 174 24.87 5.31 -0.26
N HIS A 175 25.60 4.21 -0.03
CA HIS A 175 25.84 3.22 -1.07
C HIS A 175 24.76 2.14 -1.16
N GLY A 176 23.63 2.33 -0.47
CA GLY A 176 22.58 1.32 -0.40
C GLY A 176 23.15 0.01 0.13
N TYR A 177 23.39 -0.07 1.45
CA TYR A 177 23.54 -1.39 2.07
C TYR A 177 22.28 -2.19 1.77
N SER A 178 22.45 -3.06 0.80
CA SER A 178 21.50 -3.98 0.25
C SER A 178 20.94 -4.84 1.38
N ASN A 179 19.61 -4.88 1.44
CA ASN A 179 18.80 -5.93 2.03
C ASN A 179 18.50 -5.95 3.54
N HIS A 180 19.23 -5.29 4.44
CA HIS A 180 18.96 -5.57 5.88
C HIS A 180 17.63 -5.01 6.42
N SER A 181 17.15 -3.88 5.89
CA SER A 181 15.91 -3.26 6.40
C SER A 181 14.66 -3.91 5.78
N LEU A 182 14.65 -4.17 4.46
CA LEU A 182 13.50 -4.76 3.77
C LEU A 182 13.36 -6.28 4.01
N LEU A 183 14.47 -7.03 4.17
CA LEU A 183 14.40 -8.45 4.52
C LEU A 183 13.79 -8.67 5.91
N LEU A 184 14.15 -7.88 6.92
CA LEU A 184 13.54 -8.03 8.25
C LEU A 184 12.01 -7.88 8.22
N SER A 185 11.46 -7.00 7.37
CA SER A 185 10.01 -6.92 7.17
C SER A 185 9.43 -8.08 6.36
N ALA A 186 10.12 -8.56 5.33
CA ALA A 186 9.67 -9.67 4.49
C ALA A 186 9.72 -11.02 5.25
N SER A 187 10.77 -11.28 6.04
CA SER A 187 10.91 -12.46 6.89
C SER A 187 9.83 -12.50 7.98
N VAL A 188 9.48 -11.35 8.58
CA VAL A 188 8.38 -11.25 9.54
C VAL A 188 7.02 -11.49 8.87
N ILE A 189 6.84 -11.05 7.62
CA ILE A 189 5.61 -11.33 6.85
C ILE A 189 5.54 -12.82 6.48
N GLN A 190 6.64 -13.45 6.04
CA GLN A 190 6.70 -14.90 5.78
C GLN A 190 6.44 -15.72 7.04
N ALA A 191 7.03 -15.35 8.18
CA ALA A 191 6.80 -16.01 9.45
C ALA A 191 5.33 -15.92 9.91
N LYS A 192 4.66 -14.78 9.70
CA LYS A 192 3.23 -14.62 9.99
C LYS A 192 2.33 -15.41 9.05
N THR A 193 2.67 -15.50 7.77
CA THR A 193 1.94 -16.33 6.81
C THR A 193 2.07 -17.82 7.14
N GLN A 194 3.25 -18.28 7.57
CA GLN A 194 3.46 -19.66 8.02
C GLN A 194 2.71 -19.98 9.33
N GLN A 195 2.70 -19.07 10.32
CA GLN A 195 1.91 -19.26 11.55
C GLN A 195 0.40 -19.29 11.30
N ASN A 196 -0.11 -18.45 10.39
CA ASN A 196 -1.52 -18.47 10.00
C ASN A 196 -1.87 -19.72 9.17
N GLY A 197 -0.93 -20.25 8.37
CA GLY A 197 -1.07 -21.52 7.65
C GLY A 197 -1.16 -22.72 8.59
N LEU A 198 -0.28 -22.81 9.60
CA LEU A 198 -0.32 -23.87 10.62
C LEU A 198 -1.60 -23.80 11.49
N LYS A 199 -2.07 -22.60 11.84
CA LYS A 199 -3.34 -22.45 12.58
C LYS A 199 -4.55 -22.93 11.77
N ARG A 200 -4.56 -22.69 10.45
CA ARG A 200 -5.62 -23.19 9.57
C ARG A 200 -5.58 -24.72 9.42
N SER A 201 -4.39 -25.30 9.26
CA SER A 201 -4.26 -26.76 9.15
C SER A 201 -4.66 -27.48 10.44
N MET A 202 -4.39 -26.90 11.61
CA MET A 202 -4.82 -27.48 12.89
C MET A 202 -6.34 -27.38 13.12
N MET A 203 -7.01 -26.33 12.62
CA MET A 203 -8.49 -26.27 12.63
C MET A 203 -9.12 -27.30 11.69
N ASP A 204 -8.54 -27.50 10.49
CA ASP A 204 -9.05 -28.47 9.50
C ASP A 204 -8.84 -29.94 9.94
N GLU A 205 -7.80 -30.24 10.72
CA GLU A 205 -7.59 -31.58 11.31
C GLU A 205 -8.56 -31.89 12.47
N GLN A 206 -8.91 -30.89 13.29
CA GLN A 206 -9.92 -31.06 14.35
C GLN A 206 -11.33 -31.25 13.81
N GLU A 207 -11.66 -30.64 12.66
CA GLU A 207 -12.97 -30.80 12.03
C GLU A 207 -13.13 -32.20 11.38
N LYS A 208 -12.06 -32.79 10.85
CA LYS A 208 -12.07 -34.18 10.31
C LYS A 208 -12.18 -35.26 11.38
N SER A 209 -11.68 -35.02 12.59
CA SER A 209 -11.78 -35.98 13.70
C SER A 209 -13.20 -36.06 14.30
N SER A 210 -14.02 -35.01 14.13
CA SER A 210 -15.35 -34.91 14.74
C SER A 210 -16.47 -35.59 13.93
N ARG A 211 -16.21 -36.09 12.72
CA ARG A 211 -17.18 -36.85 11.89
C ARG A 211 -16.90 -38.36 11.90
N LYS A 212 -16.92 -38.98 13.08
CA LYS A 212 -17.19 -40.41 13.23
C LYS A 212 -18.18 -40.63 14.36
N LYS A 213 -19.46 -40.42 14.07
CA LYS A 213 -20.56 -40.96 14.88
C LYS A 213 -21.46 -41.82 14.00
N ILE A 214 -21.56 -43.06 14.45
CA ILE A 214 -22.33 -44.19 13.92
C ILE A 214 -23.81 -43.88 14.13
N ASN A 215 -24.63 -43.97 13.07
CA ASN A 215 -26.09 -43.93 13.20
C ASN A 215 -26.65 -45.34 12.94
N LEU A 216 -27.27 -45.90 13.98
CA LEU A 216 -28.14 -47.08 13.94
C LEU A 216 -29.51 -46.71 13.35
N PRO A 217 -30.22 -47.63 12.65
CA PRO A 217 -31.50 -47.32 12.02
C PRO A 217 -32.68 -47.65 12.95
N ARG A 218 -33.79 -46.88 12.83
CA ARG A 218 -35.16 -47.26 13.26
C ARG A 218 -36.22 -46.18 12.84
N PRO A 219 -37.55 -46.43 12.90
CA PRO A 219 -38.34 -47.06 11.82
C PRO A 219 -39.73 -46.38 11.56
N PHE A 220 -40.49 -46.87 10.55
CA PHE A 220 -41.94 -46.69 10.24
C PHE A 220 -42.49 -45.25 10.11
N ASP A 221 -43.03 -44.85 8.94
CA ASP A 221 -44.45 -45.04 8.58
C ASP A 221 -44.73 -45.04 7.04
N PRO A 222 -45.94 -45.46 6.59
CA PRO A 222 -46.18 -46.31 5.40
C PRO A 222 -46.65 -45.55 4.11
N PRO A 223 -46.97 -46.24 2.99
CA PRO A 223 -46.79 -45.75 1.61
C PRO A 223 -48.03 -45.08 1.01
N CYS A 224 -47.83 -44.24 -0.02
CA CYS A 224 -48.88 -43.90 -0.97
C CYS A 224 -48.50 -44.44 -2.35
N ILE A 225 -49.43 -45.17 -2.94
CA ILE A 225 -49.33 -46.06 -4.09
C ILE A 225 -49.45 -45.26 -5.39
N ASP A 226 -48.55 -45.51 -6.33
CA ASP A 226 -48.69 -45.14 -7.74
C ASP A 226 -49.72 -46.06 -8.42
N ASN A 227 -50.80 -45.48 -8.94
CA ASN A 227 -51.74 -46.18 -9.82
C ASN A 227 -51.32 -46.04 -11.29
N ILE A 228 -50.96 -47.18 -11.87
CA ILE A 228 -50.88 -47.40 -13.31
C ILE A 228 -52.30 -47.64 -13.84
N LEU A 229 -52.69 -46.99 -14.94
CA LEU A 229 -53.21 -47.56 -16.20
C LEU A 229 -54.11 -46.57 -16.98
N TYR A 230 -53.78 -46.43 -18.28
CA TYR A 230 -54.61 -45.89 -19.36
C TYR A 230 -55.94 -46.67 -19.53
N PRO A 231 -56.98 -46.08 -20.17
CA PRO A 231 -57.14 -46.25 -21.63
C PRO A 231 -57.74 -45.05 -22.40
N ASN A 232 -57.37 -44.97 -23.71
CA ASN A 232 -58.18 -44.70 -24.93
C ASN A 232 -59.56 -43.99 -24.78
N THR A 233 -60.04 -43.08 -25.64
CA THR A 233 -59.93 -42.94 -27.12
C THR A 233 -60.72 -41.69 -27.57
N ASN A 234 -60.30 -41.10 -28.70
CA ASN A 234 -61.08 -40.43 -29.77
C ASN A 234 -62.16 -39.38 -29.48
N HIS A 235 -61.94 -38.17 -30.06
CA HIS A 235 -62.80 -37.43 -31.03
C HIS A 235 -62.28 -35.97 -31.08
N LEU A 236 -62.39 -35.11 -32.10
CA LEU A 236 -62.57 -35.12 -33.56
C LEU A 236 -62.74 -33.62 -33.92
N PHE A 237 -62.18 -33.15 -35.06
CA PHE A 237 -62.42 -31.84 -35.72
C PHE A 237 -61.85 -30.57 -35.02
N HIS A 238 -61.30 -29.55 -35.70
CA HIS A 238 -61.66 -29.00 -37.01
C HIS A 238 -60.52 -28.16 -37.66
N SER A 239 -60.55 -28.17 -39.00
CA SER A 239 -59.90 -27.39 -40.07
C SER A 239 -59.07 -26.11 -39.78
N LYS A 240 -57.96 -25.91 -40.52
CA LYS A 240 -57.88 -25.10 -41.76
C LYS A 240 -56.47 -25.08 -42.38
N SER A 241 -56.47 -24.80 -43.67
CA SER A 241 -55.46 -25.02 -44.73
C SER A 241 -54.73 -23.73 -45.18
N PHE A 242 -53.81 -23.89 -46.15
CA PHE A 242 -52.98 -22.93 -46.94
C PHE A 242 -51.56 -22.70 -46.38
N GLN A 243 -50.43 -22.74 -47.12
CA GLN A 243 -50.03 -22.75 -48.55
C GLN A 243 -48.86 -23.76 -48.72
N GLY A 244 -48.48 -24.37 -49.85
CA GLY A 244 -48.62 -24.03 -51.27
C GLY A 244 -47.22 -23.83 -51.93
N TYR A 245 -46.71 -24.91 -52.56
CA TYR A 245 -45.76 -25.08 -53.69
C TYR A 245 -44.90 -23.88 -54.18
N TYR A 246 -43.64 -24.03 -54.59
CA TYR A 246 -43.03 -25.00 -55.51
C TYR A 246 -41.58 -25.33 -55.12
#